data_AF-A0AAV2HT00-F1
#
_entry.id   AF-A0AAV2HT00-F1
#
_cell.length_a   1.000
_cell.length_b   1.000
_cell.length_c   1.000
_cell.angle_alpha   90.00
_cell.angle_beta   90.00
_cell.angle_gamma   90.00
#
_symmetry.space_group_name_H-M   'P 1'
#
loop_
_entity.id
_entity.type
_entity.pdbx_description
1 polymer ?
#
loop_
_entity_poly.entity_id
_entity_poly.type
_entity_poly.pdbx_seq_one_letter_code
_entity_poly.pdbx_strand_id
1 'polypeptide(L)'
;CTYDAECVIPKLRPKPWFNTTSGSVVGSPDSLICECKDLFYTNGTKCHPSKGPGKPCTGLGQCVHNAECQTPYGGVCLCFETHYSDGNSCPQKKPPMEPCTQDHQCVFNSSCDKVEDVCRCKKGFFETST
;
A
#
# COMPACT_ATOMS: atom_id res chain seq x y z
N CYS A 1 19.93 -11.93 -6.13
CA CYS A 1 18.75 -11.87 -5.25
C CYS A 1 18.91 -12.83 -4.08
N THR A 2 18.53 -12.42 -2.87
CA THR A 2 18.32 -13.28 -1.68
C THR A 2 16.97 -14.01 -1.77
N TYR A 3 16.62 -14.90 -0.84
CA TYR A 3 15.32 -15.62 -0.89
C TYR A 3 14.10 -14.68 -0.72
N ASP A 4 14.33 -13.52 -0.12
CA ASP A 4 13.41 -12.42 0.15
C ASP A 4 13.34 -11.36 -0.97
N ALA A 5 14.10 -11.55 -2.07
CA ALA A 5 14.12 -10.66 -3.22
C ALA A 5 13.83 -11.39 -4.53
N GLU A 6 13.10 -10.73 -5.43
CA GLU A 6 12.86 -11.16 -6.80
C GLU A 6 13.67 -10.31 -7.78
N CYS A 7 14.21 -11.00 -8.78
CA CYS A 7 15.07 -10.39 -9.78
C CYS A 7 14.19 -9.95 -10.96
N VAL A 8 13.91 -8.66 -11.05
CA VAL A 8 13.14 -8.09 -12.16
C VAL A 8 14.08 -7.67 -13.29
N ILE A 9 13.78 -8.16 -14.50
CA ILE A 9 14.40 -7.64 -15.72
C ILE A 9 13.83 -6.24 -15.92
N PRO A 10 14.67 -5.19 -16.04
CA PRO A 10 14.17 -3.86 -16.36
C PRO A 10 13.41 -3.96 -17.68
N LYS A 11 12.08 -3.85 -17.64
CA LYS A 11 11.30 -3.56 -18.85
C LYS A 11 11.92 -2.29 -19.41
N LEU A 12 12.52 -2.38 -20.59
CA LEU A 12 13.01 -1.26 -21.39
C LEU A 12 11.86 -0.26 -21.53
N ARG A 13 11.69 0.65 -20.56
CA ARG A 13 10.94 1.87 -20.77
C ARG A 13 11.83 2.69 -21.69
N PRO A 14 11.40 3.06 -22.91
CA PRO A 14 12.14 4.00 -23.72
C PRO A 14 12.16 5.33 -22.95
N LYS A 15 13.27 5.63 -22.28
CA LYS A 15 13.47 6.92 -21.61
C LYS A 15 13.84 7.96 -22.68
N PRO A 16 13.15 9.11 -22.78
CA PRO A 16 13.79 10.32 -23.27
C PRO A 16 14.85 10.74 -22.26
N TRP A 17 16.01 11.09 -22.78
CA TRP A 17 17.22 11.49 -22.08
C TRP A 17 17.03 12.75 -21.24
N PHE A 18 17.05 12.66 -19.91
CA PHE A 18 17.43 13.78 -19.03
C PHE A 18 18.11 13.26 -17.76
N ASN A 19 19.35 13.71 -17.55
CA ASN A 19 20.17 13.54 -16.34
C ASN A 19 19.40 14.05 -15.11
N THR A 20 19.49 13.35 -13.97
CA THR A 20 19.79 13.95 -12.65
C THR A 20 19.99 12.86 -11.59
N THR A 21 21.08 13.04 -10.87
CA THR A 21 21.67 12.29 -9.76
C THR A 21 20.75 12.20 -8.54
N SER A 22 20.38 10.99 -8.09
CA SER A 22 20.00 10.67 -6.69
C SER A 22 19.84 9.16 -6.47
N GLY A 23 20.79 8.55 -5.74
CA GLY A 23 20.55 7.40 -4.85
C GLY A 23 20.09 6.05 -5.41
N SER A 24 20.37 5.71 -6.66
CA SER A 24 20.10 4.37 -7.20
C SER A 24 21.32 3.46 -7.04
N VAL A 25 21.14 2.26 -6.49
CA VAL A 25 22.18 1.22 -6.51
C VAL A 25 22.68 1.06 -7.93
N VAL A 26 23.98 1.27 -8.15
CA VAL A 26 24.61 1.22 -9.46
C VAL A 26 24.52 -0.21 -9.98
N GLY A 27 23.53 -0.43 -10.82
CA GLY A 27 23.42 -1.58 -11.71
C GLY A 27 23.71 -1.12 -13.14
N SER A 28 24.83 -1.59 -13.68
CA SER A 28 25.29 -1.45 -15.07
C SER A 28 24.19 -1.67 -16.14
N PRO A 29 24.36 -1.26 -17.41
CA PRO A 29 23.31 -1.31 -18.45
C PRO A 29 22.74 -2.71 -18.84
N ASP A 30 23.13 -3.77 -18.14
CA ASP A 30 22.57 -5.13 -18.18
C ASP A 30 21.97 -5.58 -16.82
N SER A 31 21.70 -4.63 -15.91
CA SER A 31 21.47 -4.95 -14.50
C SER A 31 20.05 -5.38 -14.19
N LEU A 32 19.91 -6.68 -13.93
CA LEU A 32 18.83 -7.29 -13.19
C LEU A 32 18.66 -6.56 -11.83
N ILE A 33 17.54 -5.87 -11.64
CA ILE A 33 17.26 -5.15 -10.38
C ILE A 33 16.69 -6.18 -9.40
N CYS A 34 17.22 -6.23 -8.18
CA CYS A 34 16.67 -7.05 -7.12
C CYS A 34 15.63 -6.22 -6.37
N GLU A 35 14.35 -6.51 -6.56
CA GLU A 35 13.26 -5.90 -5.79
C GLU A 35 12.85 -6.85 -4.67
N CYS A 36 12.47 -6.32 -3.51
CA CYS A 36 11.95 -7.16 -2.44
C CYS A 36 10.62 -7.79 -2.86
N LYS A 37 10.40 -9.04 -2.44
CA LYS A 37 9.13 -9.74 -2.64
C LYS A 37 7.97 -8.94 -2.06
N ASP A 38 6.75 -9.22 -2.55
CA ASP A 38 5.53 -8.73 -1.92
C ASP A 38 5.55 -8.96 -0.39
N LEU A 39 5.10 -7.95 0.35
CA LEU A 39 5.17 -7.88 1.82
C LEU A 39 6.58 -7.70 2.39
N PHE A 40 7.59 -7.37 1.58
CA PHE A 40 8.92 -6.97 2.06
C PHE A 40 9.33 -5.59 1.51
N TYR A 41 10.07 -4.83 2.31
CA TYR A 41 10.63 -3.54 1.91
C TYR A 41 12.16 -3.55 1.97
N THR A 42 12.79 -2.78 1.09
CA THR A 42 14.25 -2.61 1.11
C THR A 42 14.67 -1.69 2.24
N ASN A 43 15.58 -2.18 3.08
CA ASN A 43 16.33 -1.34 4.02
C ASN A 43 17.83 -1.60 3.83
N GLY A 44 18.51 -0.69 3.14
CA GLY A 44 19.90 -0.89 2.73
C GLY A 44 20.02 -2.02 1.71
N THR A 45 20.74 -3.09 2.06
CA THR A 45 21.00 -4.25 1.18
C THR A 45 20.11 -5.46 1.48
N LYS A 46 19.15 -5.34 2.42
CA LYS A 46 18.29 -6.44 2.86
C LYS A 46 16.82 -6.12 2.68
N CYS A 47 16.02 -7.15 2.44
CA CYS A 47 14.57 -7.06 2.48
C CYS A 47 14.07 -7.39 3.89
N HIS A 48 13.31 -6.47 4.46
CA HIS A 48 12.67 -6.62 5.76
C HIS A 48 11.17 -6.80 5.59
N PRO A 49 10.49 -7.54 6.49
CA PRO A 49 9.04 -7.69 6.41
C PRO A 49 8.36 -6.32 6.54
N SER A 50 7.45 -6.04 5.61
CA SER A 50 6.65 -4.83 5.57
C SER A 50 5.76 -4.72 6.79
N LYS A 51 5.58 -3.48 7.22
CA LYS A 51 4.92 -3.16 8.49
C LYS A 51 3.43 -2.95 8.25
N GLY A 52 2.61 -3.72 8.96
CA GLY A 52 1.15 -3.56 8.91
C GLY A 52 0.68 -2.23 9.49
N PRO A 53 -0.60 -1.89 9.28
CA PRO A 53 -1.19 -0.69 9.84
C PRO A 53 -1.04 -0.64 11.37
N GLY A 54 -0.78 0.55 11.92
CA GLY A 54 -0.54 0.79 13.35
C GLY A 54 0.87 0.42 13.84
N LYS A 55 1.72 -0.21 13.02
CA LYS A 55 3.11 -0.50 13.37
C LYS A 55 4.01 0.73 13.16
N PRO A 56 5.06 0.91 13.98
CA PRO A 56 5.95 2.07 13.88
C PRO A 56 6.87 1.99 12.65
N CYS A 57 6.90 3.07 11.87
CA CYS A 57 7.74 3.24 10.69
C CYS A 57 8.74 4.38 10.89
N THR A 58 9.88 4.33 10.20
CA THR A 58 10.91 5.40 10.27
C THR A 58 11.03 6.21 9.00
N GLY A 59 10.24 5.87 7.98
CA GLY A 59 10.21 6.55 6.69
C GLY A 59 9.25 5.85 5.74
N LEU A 60 9.08 6.45 4.55
CA LEU A 60 8.18 5.96 3.52
C LEU A 60 8.62 4.59 2.96
N GLY A 61 7.68 3.84 2.41
CA GLY A 61 7.91 2.56 1.73
C GLY A 61 8.21 1.37 2.65
N GLN A 62 8.04 1.52 3.96
CA GLN A 62 8.24 0.43 4.93
C GLN A 62 6.96 -0.36 5.25
N CYS A 63 5.81 0.17 4.83
CA CYS A 63 4.50 -0.35 5.19
C CYS A 63 4.04 -1.38 4.16
N VAL A 64 3.05 -2.21 4.54
CA VAL A 64 2.42 -3.17 3.62
C VAL A 64 1.79 -2.47 2.43
N HIS A 65 1.46 -3.25 1.39
CA HIS A 65 0.77 -2.72 0.22
C HIS A 65 -0.51 -1.97 0.63
N ASN A 66 -0.79 -0.87 -0.08
CA ASN A 66 -1.88 0.07 0.23
C ASN A 66 -1.80 0.76 1.60
N ALA A 67 -0.62 0.79 2.20
CA ALA A 67 -0.32 1.55 3.41
C ALA A 67 0.95 2.38 3.23
N GLU A 68 1.05 3.47 3.98
CA GLU A 68 2.23 4.32 3.98
C GLU A 68 2.53 4.84 5.39
N CYS A 69 3.79 5.21 5.61
CA CYS A 69 4.19 5.82 6.87
C CYS A 69 3.53 7.19 7.01
N GLN A 70 2.99 7.48 8.20
CA GLN A 70 2.28 8.73 8.50
C GLN A 70 3.07 9.98 8.09
N THR A 71 4.40 9.95 8.26
CA THR A 71 5.28 11.02 7.79
C THR A 71 6.54 10.43 7.15
N PRO A 72 7.23 11.17 6.26
CA PRO A 72 8.49 10.72 5.69
C PRO A 72 9.63 10.59 6.70
N TYR A 73 9.48 11.17 7.89
CA TYR A 73 10.46 11.11 8.98
C TYR A 73 10.11 10.05 10.04
N GLY A 74 9.04 9.29 9.82
CA GLY A 74 8.57 8.24 10.71
C GLY A 74 7.16 8.48 11.28
N GLY A 75 6.73 7.59 12.16
CA GLY A 75 5.40 7.59 12.75
C GLY A 75 4.84 6.18 12.78
N VAL A 76 3.58 6.02 12.37
CA VAL A 76 2.94 4.71 12.22
C VAL A 76 2.49 4.48 10.78
N CYS A 77 2.44 3.22 10.36
CA CYS A 77 1.85 2.84 9.08
C CYS A 77 0.34 3.05 9.11
N LEU A 78 -0.20 3.72 8.09
CA LEU A 78 -1.62 3.96 7.90
C LEU A 78 -2.05 3.45 6.54
N CYS A 79 -3.20 2.79 6.45
CA CYS A 79 -3.79 2.43 5.17
C CYS A 79 -4.16 3.70 4.38
N PHE A 80 -4.08 3.64 3.06
CA PHE A 80 -4.60 4.71 2.21
C PHE A 80 -6.09 4.93 2.42
N GLU A 81 -6.58 6.12 2.06
CA GLU A 81 -7.97 6.52 2.32
C GLU A 81 -9.01 5.58 1.71
N THR A 82 -8.68 4.95 0.58
CA THR A 82 -9.52 3.98 -0.14
C THR A 82 -9.48 2.56 0.46
N HIS A 83 -8.66 2.34 1.48
CA HIS A 83 -8.43 1.05 2.12
C HIS A 83 -8.75 1.13 3.62
N TYR A 84 -8.94 -0.02 4.24
CA TYR A 84 -9.24 -0.14 5.66
C TYR A 84 -8.26 -1.08 6.34
N SER A 85 -8.00 -0.87 7.64
CA SER A 85 -7.08 -1.73 8.40
C SER A 85 -7.75 -3.04 8.77
N ASP A 86 -7.22 -4.15 8.27
CA ASP A 86 -7.66 -5.51 8.62
C ASP A 86 -6.45 -6.34 9.05
N GLY A 87 -6.24 -6.45 10.36
CA GLY A 87 -5.07 -7.12 10.92
C GLY A 87 -3.75 -6.49 10.43
N ASN A 88 -3.00 -7.24 9.62
CA ASN A 88 -1.71 -6.81 9.06
C ASN A 88 -1.80 -6.39 7.58
N SER A 89 -3.01 -6.16 7.07
CA SER A 89 -3.28 -5.83 5.68
C SER A 89 -4.14 -4.58 5.56
N CYS A 90 -4.13 -3.97 4.38
CA CYS A 90 -4.98 -2.86 4.02
C CYS A 90 -5.85 -3.22 2.81
N PRO A 91 -6.91 -4.04 2.97
CA PRO A 91 -7.89 -4.32 1.91
C PRO A 91 -8.67 -3.07 1.51
N GLN A 92 -9.21 -3.10 0.29
CA GLN A 92 -9.99 -1.99 -0.26
C GLN A 92 -11.30 -1.83 0.50
N LYS A 93 -11.72 -0.59 0.73
CA LYS A 93 -13.02 -0.29 1.35
C LYS A 93 -14.17 -0.84 0.51
N LYS A 94 -15.18 -1.34 1.22
CA LYS A 94 -16.33 -2.04 0.66
C LYS A 94 -17.38 -1.05 0.15
N PRO A 95 -17.87 -1.20 -1.09
CA PRO A 95 -18.97 -0.41 -1.61
C PRO A 95 -20.28 -0.68 -0.85
N PRO A 96 -21.34 0.12 -1.10
CA PRO A 96 -22.66 -0.16 -0.55
C PRO A 96 -23.14 -1.57 -0.90
N MET A 97 -24.00 -2.13 -0.05
CA MET A 97 -24.56 -3.48 -0.14
C MET A 97 -23.59 -4.65 0.07
N GLU A 98 -22.28 -4.39 0.19
CA GLU A 98 -21.30 -5.41 0.58
C GLU A 98 -21.34 -5.69 2.09
N PRO A 99 -21.09 -6.95 2.51
CA PRO A 99 -21.11 -7.35 3.91
C PRO A 99 -19.99 -6.66 4.71
N CYS A 100 -20.31 -6.19 5.91
CA CYS A 100 -19.39 -5.49 6.79
C CYS A 100 -19.59 -5.91 8.25
N THR A 101 -18.58 -5.64 9.07
CA THR A 101 -18.62 -5.82 10.51
C THR A 101 -18.39 -4.51 11.24
N GLN A 102 -17.68 -3.56 10.63
CA GLN A 102 -17.38 -2.25 11.21
C GLN A 102 -17.47 -1.13 10.18
N ASP A 103 -17.78 0.09 10.64
CA ASP A 103 -18.00 1.25 9.76
C ASP A 103 -16.78 1.62 8.92
N HIS A 104 -15.58 1.45 9.48
CA HIS A 104 -14.34 1.80 8.80
C HIS A 104 -14.03 0.92 7.57
N GLN A 105 -14.73 -0.22 7.44
CA GLN A 105 -14.60 -1.12 6.29
C GLN A 105 -15.31 -0.58 5.05
N CYS A 106 -16.29 0.30 5.22
CA CYS A 106 -17.10 0.83 4.14
C CYS A 106 -16.45 2.05 3.46
N VAL A 107 -16.78 2.30 2.19
CA VAL A 107 -16.29 3.46 1.42
C VAL A 107 -16.64 4.79 2.07
N PHE A 108 -15.97 5.86 1.64
CA PHE A 108 -16.24 7.19 2.18
C PHE A 108 -17.73 7.50 2.12
N ASN A 109 -18.24 8.04 3.22
CA ASN A 109 -19.64 8.40 3.37
C ASN A 109 -20.65 7.23 3.28
N SER A 110 -20.20 6.05 3.67
CA SER A 110 -21.04 4.92 4.03
C SER A 110 -20.73 4.45 5.46
N SER A 111 -21.61 3.66 6.05
CA SER A 111 -21.48 3.10 7.39
C SER A 111 -22.02 1.67 7.39
N CYS A 112 -21.56 0.85 8.31
CA CYS A 112 -21.99 -0.53 8.41
C CYS A 112 -23.35 -0.59 9.11
N ASP A 113 -24.38 -0.99 8.37
CA ASP A 113 -25.71 -1.19 8.93
C ASP A 113 -25.70 -2.43 9.83
N LYS A 114 -25.97 -2.27 11.12
CA LYS A 114 -25.90 -3.35 12.12
C LYS A 114 -27.11 -4.29 12.10
N VAL A 115 -28.14 -3.99 11.32
CA VAL A 115 -29.32 -4.84 11.19
C VAL A 115 -29.10 -5.82 10.04
N GLU A 116 -28.61 -5.31 8.92
CA GLU A 116 -28.41 -6.07 7.68
C GLU A 116 -26.96 -6.55 7.51
N ASP A 117 -26.04 -6.10 8.37
CA ASP A 117 -24.58 -6.33 8.30
C ASP A 117 -23.97 -5.98 6.93
N VAL A 118 -24.49 -4.92 6.29
CA VAL A 118 -24.01 -4.42 4.99
C VAL A 118 -23.69 -2.93 5.02
N CYS A 119 -22.75 -2.51 4.18
CA CYS A 119 -22.43 -1.10 4.01
C CYS A 119 -23.62 -0.36 3.41
N ARG A 120 -24.07 0.73 4.04
CA ARG A 120 -25.10 1.63 3.50
C ARG A 120 -24.60 3.06 3.41
N CYS A 121 -24.97 3.74 2.33
CA CYS A 121 -24.71 5.17 2.18
C CYS A 121 -25.34 5.94 3.34
N LYS A 122 -24.62 6.94 3.86
CA LYS A 122 -25.20 7.86 4.84
C LYS A 122 -26.31 8.68 4.17
N LYS A 123 -27.26 9.15 4.97
CA LYS A 123 -28.40 9.96 4.51
C LYS A 123 -27.91 11.12 3.64
N GLY A 124 -28.44 11.22 2.42
CA GLY A 124 -28.12 12.28 1.46
C GLY A 124 -27.05 11.92 0.42
N PHE A 125 -26.54 10.70 0.43
CA PHE A 125 -25.54 10.22 -0.55
C PHE A 125 -26.05 8.98 -1.27
N PHE A 126 -25.66 8.86 -2.54
CA PHE A 126 -26.10 7.80 -3.44
C PHE A 126 -24.88 7.18 -4.11
N GLU A 127 -25.02 5.93 -4.51
CA GLU A 127 -23.99 5.28 -5.33
C GLU A 127 -24.02 5.91 -6.73
N THR A 128 -22.95 6.62 -7.09
CA THR A 128 -22.70 6.98 -8.48
C THR A 128 -21.73 5.96 -9.06
N SER A 129 -22.27 4.91 -9.67
CA SER A 129 -21.49 4.01 -10.53
C SER A 129 -21.07 4.83 -11.76
N THR A 130 -19.80 5.21 -11.86
CA THR A 130 -19.22 5.91 -13.03
C THR A 130 -18.48 4.91 -13.90
#